data_AF-A0A6G0FE80-F1
#
_entry.id   AF-A0A6G0FE80-F1
#
_cell.length_a   1.000
_cell.length_b   1.000
_cell.length_c   1.000
_cell.angle_alpha   90.00
_cell.angle_beta   90.00
_cell.angle_gamma   90.00
#
_symmetry.space_group_name_H-M   'P 1'
#
loop_
_entity.id
_entity.type
_entity.pdbx_description
1 polymer ?
#
loop_
_entity_poly.entity_id
_entity_poly.type
_entity_poly.pdbx_seq_one_letter_code
_entity_poly.pdbx_strand_id
1 'polypeptide(L)'
;MTPLYARRKRTTLAISTAVAAGALLTTALTAGTSSAAPAGGAEAAPLAVPVALAPAARTALIQDQQAQAAATAEDLGLGAQEKLVVRDVVKDADGSVHTRYERTYAGLPVLGGDLVVHESASGARKGVTKATKAAIKVSSLKPAISASKAEGQALKRAEAAGAEKADADGARKVIWAADGKPTLAYETVVGGLQEDGTPNELHVITDAATGAKLYEFQGIETGSGKSLYSGTVTLGTTKSGSTYQLYDTSRGGHKTYNKARSTSSATGTLFTDADDVWGTGSASSSTSDQTAAVDAAYGAQVTWDFYKNTFGRNGIKNNGQAAYSRVHYGNAYVNAFWSDSCFCMTYGDGTGNTHPLTSLDVAGHEMTHGVTSNTAGLNYSGESGGLNEATSDILGTAVEFYAGNSSDAGDYLIGEKININGDGTPLRYMDKPSKDGASADNWSSSLKNLDVHYSSGPANHFFFLLAEGSGARTINGVSYNSPTSNGSTVTGIGRAKAVQIWYKALTSYMTSTTNYAGARTATLNAASALYGSSSTEYKAVAAAWAAVNVS
;
A
#
# COMPACT_ATOMS: atom_id res chain seq x y z
N MET A 1 -34.03 37.26 -11.24
CA MET A 1 -34.15 36.86 -9.82
C MET A 1 -33.20 35.71 -9.60
N THR A 2 -32.12 35.96 -8.87
CA THR A 2 -30.98 35.07 -8.67
C THR A 2 -31.01 34.59 -7.23
N PRO A 3 -30.97 33.29 -6.91
CA PRO A 3 -30.85 32.87 -5.53
C PRO A 3 -29.37 32.79 -5.12
N LEU A 4 -29.08 33.56 -4.07
CA LEU A 4 -27.86 33.60 -3.29
C LEU A 4 -27.57 32.23 -2.66
N TYR A 5 -26.38 31.68 -2.89
CA TYR A 5 -25.81 30.63 -2.04
C TYR A 5 -24.67 31.20 -1.20
N ALA A 6 -24.89 31.17 0.11
CA ALA A 6 -24.04 31.70 1.15
C ALA A 6 -22.72 30.91 1.26
N ARG A 7 -21.59 31.61 1.10
CA ARG A 7 -20.26 31.09 1.41
C ARG A 7 -20.08 31.08 2.93
N ARG A 8 -20.21 29.92 3.57
CA ARG A 8 -19.86 29.73 4.99
C ARG A 8 -18.36 29.98 5.17
N LYS A 9 -18.00 31.06 5.86
CA LYS A 9 -16.65 31.25 6.43
C LYS A 9 -16.44 30.16 7.49
N ARG A 10 -15.53 29.21 7.25
CA ARG A 10 -14.99 28.36 8.32
C ARG A 10 -13.95 29.18 9.08
N THR A 11 -14.26 29.50 10.32
CA THR A 11 -13.35 30.07 11.31
C THR A 11 -12.23 29.07 11.58
N THR A 12 -10.99 29.49 11.32
CA THR A 12 -9.78 28.74 11.65
C THR A 12 -9.63 28.72 13.17
N LEU A 13 -9.98 27.60 13.80
CA LEU A 13 -9.68 27.35 15.21
C LEU A 13 -8.20 26.96 15.29
N ALA A 14 -7.39 27.85 15.85
CA ALA A 14 -6.00 27.56 16.18
C ALA A 14 -5.98 26.44 17.25
N ILE A 15 -5.65 25.21 16.85
CA ILE A 15 -5.41 24.12 17.78
C ILE A 15 -3.97 24.25 18.25
N SER A 16 -3.81 24.89 19.40
CA SER A 16 -2.64 24.82 20.25
C SER A 16 -2.52 23.40 20.82
N THR A 17 -1.51 22.64 20.38
CA THR A 17 -1.14 21.36 20.97
C THR A 17 -0.43 21.59 22.31
N ALA A 18 -1.21 21.59 23.39
CA ALA A 18 -0.71 21.37 24.74
C ALA A 18 -0.54 19.85 24.96
N VAL A 19 0.70 19.39 25.15
CA VAL A 19 0.98 18.02 25.60
C VAL A 19 0.81 17.98 27.11
N ALA A 20 -0.32 17.45 27.58
CA ALA A 20 -0.52 17.09 28.97
C ALA A 20 0.18 15.74 29.23
N ALA A 21 1.24 15.76 30.03
CA ALA A 21 1.90 14.58 30.54
C ALA A 21 1.06 13.97 31.69
N GLY A 22 0.38 12.86 31.42
CA GLY A 22 -0.19 11.99 32.44
C GLY A 22 0.80 10.88 32.78
N ALA A 23 1.44 10.99 33.94
CA ALA A 23 2.31 9.94 34.48
C ALA A 23 1.48 8.76 34.99
N LEU A 24 1.80 7.55 34.54
CA LEU A 24 1.52 6.31 35.27
C LEU A 24 2.83 5.54 35.42
N LEU A 25 3.39 5.66 36.63
CA LEU A 25 4.51 4.89 37.14
C LEU A 25 4.09 3.43 37.32
N THR A 26 4.82 2.49 36.70
CA THR A 26 5.04 1.17 37.28
C THR A 26 6.52 0.87 37.26
N THR A 27 7.11 0.92 38.45
CA THR A 27 8.48 0.54 38.76
C THR A 27 8.62 -0.98 38.69
N ALA A 28 9.57 -1.47 37.90
CA ALA A 28 10.19 -2.77 38.13
C ALA A 28 11.71 -2.61 37.95
N LEU A 29 12.38 -2.39 39.08
CA LEU A 29 13.82 -2.60 39.19
C LEU A 29 14.08 -4.10 39.15
N THR A 30 14.96 -4.54 38.25
CA THR A 30 15.80 -5.72 38.51
C THR A 30 17.25 -5.31 38.37
N ALA A 31 17.88 -5.16 39.53
CA ALA A 31 19.31 -5.06 39.68
C ALA A 31 19.97 -6.34 39.15
N GLY A 32 21.07 -6.16 38.42
CA GLY A 32 21.86 -7.25 37.88
C GLY A 32 22.57 -8.07 38.95
N THR A 33 22.87 -9.31 38.60
CA THR A 33 24.08 -9.99 39.06
C THR A 33 24.76 -10.65 37.88
N SER A 34 26.05 -10.40 37.81
CA SER A 34 27.06 -10.85 36.86
C SER A 34 27.24 -12.37 36.82
N SER A 35 27.41 -12.94 35.63
CA SER A 35 28.28 -14.12 35.46
C SER A 35 28.84 -14.23 34.04
N ALA A 36 30.17 -14.42 34.01
CA ALA A 36 31.02 -15.10 33.04
C ALA A 36 30.88 -14.81 31.53
N ALA A 37 31.94 -14.20 30.98
CA ALA A 37 32.26 -14.26 29.56
C ALA A 37 32.77 -15.65 29.15
N PRO A 38 32.51 -16.09 27.91
CA PRO A 38 33.45 -16.90 27.16
C PRO A 38 34.21 -16.00 26.18
N ALA A 39 35.54 -16.17 26.17
CA ALA A 39 36.42 -15.66 25.15
C ALA A 39 36.13 -16.38 23.81
N GLY A 40 35.60 -15.64 22.85
CA GLY A 40 35.56 -16.00 21.44
C GLY A 40 35.86 -14.72 20.67
N GLY A 41 36.85 -14.77 19.78
CA GLY A 41 37.29 -13.61 19.00
C GLY A 41 36.15 -13.02 18.18
N ALA A 42 35.49 -12.01 18.73
CA ALA A 42 34.77 -11.05 17.93
C ALA A 42 35.81 -10.15 17.28
N GLU A 43 35.82 -10.08 15.95
CA GLU A 43 36.44 -8.95 15.27
C GLU A 43 36.01 -7.67 15.99
N ALA A 44 36.98 -6.84 16.40
CA ALA A 44 36.68 -5.58 17.05
C ALA A 44 35.74 -4.80 16.12
N ALA A 45 34.50 -4.58 16.58
CA ALA A 45 33.53 -3.81 15.82
C ALA A 45 34.19 -2.48 15.41
N PRO A 46 34.05 -2.04 14.15
CA PRO A 46 34.70 -0.82 13.71
C PRO A 46 34.25 0.33 14.62
N LEU A 47 35.21 1.01 15.24
CA LEU A 47 34.95 1.94 16.33
C LEU A 47 34.15 3.19 15.90
N ALA A 48 34.22 3.59 14.62
CA ALA A 48 33.46 4.70 14.05
C ALA A 48 32.16 4.24 13.36
N VAL A 49 31.41 3.34 14.00
CA VAL A 49 30.12 2.85 13.49
C VAL A 49 29.00 3.32 14.43
N PRO A 50 27.87 3.82 13.89
CA PRO A 50 26.71 4.22 14.67
C PRO A 50 26.21 3.11 15.59
N VAL A 51 25.93 3.44 16.84
CA VAL A 51 25.28 2.53 17.80
C VAL A 51 23.79 2.84 17.93
N ALA A 52 22.96 1.79 18.06
CA ALA A 52 21.54 1.94 18.31
C ALA A 52 21.31 2.48 19.73
N LEU A 53 20.72 3.67 19.83
CA LEU A 53 20.35 4.29 21.09
C LEU A 53 18.91 3.96 21.47
N ALA A 54 18.65 3.74 22.76
CA ALA A 54 17.28 3.70 23.27
C ALA A 54 16.57 5.04 22.97
N PRO A 55 15.25 5.05 22.66
CA PRO A 55 14.54 6.26 22.28
C PRO A 55 14.68 7.44 23.26
N ALA A 56 14.64 7.16 24.57
CA ALA A 56 14.83 8.17 25.60
C ALA A 56 16.24 8.78 25.60
N ALA A 57 17.28 7.96 25.38
CA ALA A 57 18.66 8.42 25.32
C ALA A 57 18.91 9.27 24.07
N ARG A 58 18.35 8.89 22.92
CA ARG A 58 18.41 9.71 21.70
C ARG A 58 17.71 11.06 21.89
N THR A 59 16.52 11.08 22.52
CA THR A 59 15.80 12.32 22.82
C THR A 59 16.59 13.23 23.76
N ALA A 60 17.20 12.69 24.82
CA ALA A 60 18.04 13.47 25.73
C ALA A 60 19.24 14.10 24.98
N LEU A 61 19.95 13.34 24.15
CA LEU A 61 21.06 13.86 23.36
C LEU A 61 20.64 14.97 22.38
N ILE A 62 19.48 14.83 21.74
CA ILE A 62 18.93 15.90 20.88
C ILE A 62 18.65 17.16 21.70
N GLN A 63 18.09 17.03 22.90
CA GLN A 63 17.82 18.18 23.79
C GLN A 63 19.11 18.85 24.27
N ASP A 64 20.12 18.07 24.66
CA ASP A 64 21.42 18.58 25.11
C ASP A 64 22.15 19.33 24.00
N GLN A 65 22.11 18.79 22.78
CA GLN A 65 22.70 19.43 21.61
C GLN A 65 21.90 20.66 21.18
N GLN A 66 20.57 20.63 21.30
CA GLN A 66 19.72 21.77 21.00
C GLN A 66 19.95 22.93 21.99
N ALA A 67 20.25 22.64 23.25
CA ALA A 67 20.61 23.64 24.26
C ALA A 67 21.93 24.35 23.92
N GLN A 68 22.86 23.64 23.26
CA GLN A 68 24.17 24.18 22.85
C GLN A 68 24.15 24.86 21.48
N ALA A 69 23.06 24.73 20.71
CA ALA A 69 22.98 25.17 19.32
C ALA A 69 23.35 26.65 19.09
N ALA A 70 23.04 27.54 20.04
CA ALA A 70 23.40 28.96 19.95
C ALA A 70 24.91 29.21 20.07
N ALA A 71 25.56 28.58 21.07
CA ALA A 71 27.02 28.64 21.23
C ALA A 71 27.73 28.01 20.04
N THR A 72 27.23 26.87 19.56
CA THR A 72 27.73 26.24 18.33
C THR A 72 27.62 27.17 17.12
N ALA A 73 26.51 27.91 16.95
CA ALA A 73 26.37 28.87 15.87
C ALA A 73 27.39 30.01 15.94
N GLU A 74 27.66 30.51 17.15
CA GLU A 74 28.67 31.55 17.41
C GLU A 74 30.09 31.06 17.10
N ASP A 75 30.47 29.89 17.62
CA ASP A 75 31.78 29.28 17.35
C ASP A 75 32.02 29.02 15.86
N LEU A 76 30.96 28.74 15.11
CA LEU A 76 31.02 28.50 13.67
C LEU A 76 31.04 29.79 12.84
N GLY A 77 30.94 30.95 13.50
CA GLY A 77 30.91 32.27 12.86
C GLY A 77 29.67 32.48 11.99
N LEU A 78 28.53 31.88 12.34
CA LEU A 78 27.28 32.08 11.60
C LEU A 78 26.75 33.51 11.82
N GLY A 79 26.05 34.06 10.83
CA GLY A 79 25.51 35.42 10.93
C GLY A 79 24.48 35.55 12.04
N ALA A 80 24.30 36.75 12.60
CA ALA A 80 23.39 37.01 13.72
C ALA A 80 21.90 36.68 13.44
N GLN A 81 21.51 36.58 12.17
CA GLN A 81 20.16 36.18 11.78
C GLN A 81 20.02 34.66 11.64
N GLU A 82 21.12 33.92 11.71
CA GLU A 82 21.15 32.48 11.55
C GLU A 82 20.92 31.77 12.88
N LYS A 83 20.15 30.69 12.87
CA LYS A 83 20.02 29.79 14.02
C LYS A 83 20.13 28.34 13.58
N LEU A 84 20.69 27.52 14.46
CA LEU A 84 20.78 26.08 14.30
C LEU A 84 19.62 25.38 15.02
N VAL A 85 19.00 24.42 14.35
CA VAL A 85 17.93 23.56 14.89
C VAL A 85 18.40 22.12 14.74
N VAL A 86 18.52 21.38 15.83
CA VAL A 86 18.94 19.98 15.81
C VAL A 86 17.86 19.15 15.13
N ARG A 87 18.25 18.44 14.08
CA ARG A 87 17.39 17.46 13.39
C ARG A 87 17.64 16.05 13.90
N ASP A 88 18.90 15.70 14.11
CA ASP A 88 19.29 14.36 14.55
C ASP A 88 20.65 14.36 15.25
N VAL A 89 20.88 13.34 16.07
CA VAL A 89 22.16 13.07 16.72
C VAL A 89 22.48 11.58 16.56
N VAL A 90 23.66 11.30 15.99
CA VAL A 90 24.22 9.95 15.90
C VAL A 90 25.39 9.85 16.87
N LYS A 91 25.48 8.72 17.56
CA LYS A 91 26.61 8.38 18.42
C LYS A 91 27.27 7.11 17.88
N ASP A 92 28.59 7.14 17.77
CA ASP A 92 29.38 5.99 17.32
C ASP A 92 29.90 5.15 18.50
N ALA A 93 30.37 3.94 18.20
CA ALA A 93 30.88 2.99 19.18
C ALA A 93 32.12 3.52 19.94
N ASP A 94 32.94 4.37 19.33
CA ASP A 94 34.09 5.06 19.93
C ASP A 94 33.69 6.23 20.85
N GLY A 95 32.38 6.50 20.95
CA GLY A 95 31.81 7.57 21.76
C GLY A 95 31.74 8.92 21.05
N SER A 96 32.23 9.05 19.82
CA SER A 96 32.05 10.28 19.03
C SER A 96 30.58 10.54 18.73
N VAL A 97 30.26 11.82 18.55
CA VAL A 97 28.91 12.32 18.36
C VAL A 97 28.86 13.16 17.09
N HIS A 98 27.80 12.97 16.30
CA HIS A 98 27.54 13.68 15.06
C HIS A 98 26.17 14.31 15.14
N THR A 99 26.14 15.64 15.29
CA THR A 99 24.90 16.41 15.41
C THR A 99 24.56 17.05 14.07
N ARG A 100 23.42 16.69 13.50
CA ARG A 100 22.89 17.26 12.26
C ARG A 100 21.97 18.43 12.58
N TYR A 101 22.27 19.58 11.98
CA TYR A 101 21.52 20.81 12.17
C TYR A 101 20.86 21.26 10.88
N GLU A 102 19.57 21.58 10.95
CA GLU A 102 18.91 22.48 10.02
C GLU A 102 19.27 23.94 10.36
N ARG A 103 19.19 24.83 9.36
CA ARG A 103 19.43 26.27 9.55
C ARG A 103 18.16 27.07 9.33
N THR A 104 18.01 28.13 10.11
CA THR A 104 17.06 29.21 9.84
C THR A 104 17.80 30.52 9.62
N TYR A 105 17.24 31.42 8.82
CA TYR A 105 17.73 32.78 8.62
C TYR A 105 16.58 33.77 8.81
N ALA A 106 16.68 34.65 9.80
CA ALA A 106 15.62 35.55 10.22
C ALA A 106 14.28 34.84 10.48
N GLY A 107 14.35 33.61 11.00
CA GLY A 107 13.20 32.73 11.27
C GLY A 107 12.68 31.95 10.06
N LEU A 108 13.23 32.14 8.86
CA LEU A 108 12.88 31.36 7.67
C LEU A 108 13.73 30.09 7.58
N PRO A 109 13.16 28.93 7.20
CA PRO A 109 13.94 27.72 6.91
C PRO A 109 14.97 27.97 5.79
N VAL A 110 16.16 27.39 5.90
CA VAL A 110 17.21 27.45 4.86
C VAL A 110 17.33 26.08 4.19
N LEU A 111 16.83 25.95 2.96
CA LEU A 111 16.90 24.71 2.18
C LEU A 111 18.29 24.57 1.53
N GLY A 112 18.95 23.42 1.73
CA GLY A 112 20.34 23.18 1.30
C GLY A 112 21.39 23.92 2.14
N GLY A 113 21.00 24.43 3.31
CA GLY A 113 21.87 25.16 4.22
C GLY A 113 22.38 24.33 5.39
N ASP A 114 21.99 23.06 5.53
CA ASP A 114 22.25 22.22 6.70
C ASP A 114 23.75 21.94 6.93
N LEU A 115 24.08 21.50 8.15
CA LEU A 115 25.43 21.13 8.53
C LEU A 115 25.46 20.00 9.55
N VAL A 116 26.60 19.31 9.64
CA VAL A 116 26.89 18.31 10.65
C VAL A 116 28.13 18.75 11.43
N VAL A 117 28.02 18.80 12.76
CA VAL A 117 29.17 19.01 13.66
C VAL A 117 29.62 17.65 14.18
N HIS A 118 30.91 17.37 14.07
CA HIS A 118 31.53 16.13 14.52
C HIS A 118 32.33 16.39 15.79
N GLU A 119 32.02 15.67 16.86
CA GLU A 119 32.64 15.80 18.18
C GLU A 119 33.24 14.45 18.59
N SER A 120 34.41 14.47 19.22
CA SER A 120 34.99 13.27 19.83
C SER A 120 34.26 12.87 21.12
N ALA A 121 34.58 11.69 21.65
CA ALA A 121 34.00 11.21 22.92
C ALA A 121 34.19 12.17 24.11
N SER A 122 35.21 13.04 24.08
CA SER A 122 35.44 14.07 25.10
C SER A 122 34.70 15.39 24.83
N GLY A 123 33.86 15.47 23.79
CA GLY A 123 33.16 16.68 23.36
C GLY A 123 34.00 17.65 22.53
N ALA A 124 35.27 17.32 22.20
CA ALA A 124 36.08 18.22 21.36
C ALA A 124 35.65 18.15 19.89
N ARG A 125 35.35 19.31 19.27
CA ARG A 125 34.99 19.41 17.85
C ARG A 125 36.14 18.95 16.95
N LYS A 126 35.86 17.97 16.09
CA LYS A 126 36.80 17.40 15.09
C LYS A 126 36.61 17.98 13.70
N GLY A 127 35.40 18.42 13.36
CA GLY A 127 35.13 18.99 12.05
C GLY A 127 33.68 19.42 11.89
N VAL A 128 33.41 20.08 10.75
CA VAL A 128 32.07 20.54 10.38
C VAL A 128 31.88 20.27 8.90
N THR A 129 30.86 19.48 8.57
CA THR A 129 30.42 19.26 7.20
C THR A 129 29.30 20.25 6.90
N LYS A 130 29.46 21.12 5.91
CA LYS A 130 28.44 22.12 5.53
C LYS A 130 27.89 21.81 4.14
N ALA A 131 26.56 21.83 3.98
CA ALA A 131 25.91 21.70 2.68
C ALA A 131 26.27 22.85 1.73
N THR A 132 26.46 24.05 2.26
CA THR A 132 26.92 25.22 1.52
C THR A 132 28.03 25.97 2.25
N LYS A 133 29.03 26.43 1.49
CA LYS A 133 30.10 27.32 1.98
C LYS A 133 29.71 28.80 1.89
N ALA A 134 28.62 29.13 1.19
CA ALA A 134 28.16 30.49 1.06
C ALA A 134 27.65 31.02 2.41
N ALA A 135 27.92 32.30 2.69
CA ALA A 135 27.28 32.99 3.80
C ALA A 135 25.78 33.13 3.50
N ILE A 136 24.91 32.69 4.42
CA ILE A 136 23.46 32.81 4.25
C ILE A 136 23.11 34.27 4.50
N LYS A 137 22.99 35.02 3.40
CA LYS A 137 22.68 36.45 3.42
C LYS A 137 21.91 36.81 2.17
N VAL A 138 20.71 37.35 2.35
CA VAL A 138 19.86 37.85 1.26
C VAL A 138 19.80 39.37 1.27
N SER A 139 19.61 39.99 0.10
CA SER A 139 19.51 41.45 -0.03
C SER A 139 18.21 42.02 0.54
N SER A 140 17.15 41.21 0.59
CA SER A 140 15.83 41.59 1.09
C SER A 140 15.06 40.36 1.57
N LEU A 141 14.30 40.51 2.65
CA LEU A 141 13.29 39.54 3.11
C LEU A 141 11.87 39.88 2.63
N LYS A 142 11.74 40.97 1.87
CA LYS A 142 10.50 41.38 1.22
C LYS A 142 10.42 40.73 -0.16
N PRO A 143 9.48 39.81 -0.40
CA PRO A 143 9.27 39.21 -1.71
C PRO A 143 8.69 40.26 -2.68
N ALA A 144 9.05 40.17 -3.96
CA ALA A 144 8.47 41.01 -5.02
C ALA A 144 7.26 40.34 -5.69
N ILE A 145 7.16 39.00 -5.62
CA ILE A 145 5.95 38.27 -5.99
C ILE A 145 5.14 37.90 -4.74
N SER A 146 3.82 37.72 -4.90
CA SER A 146 2.98 37.21 -3.82
C SER A 146 3.13 35.70 -3.65
N ALA A 147 2.85 35.19 -2.44
CA ALA A 147 2.79 33.75 -2.17
C ALA A 147 1.78 33.05 -3.10
N SER A 148 0.60 33.66 -3.31
CA SER A 148 -0.43 33.15 -4.22
C SER A 148 0.05 33.06 -5.68
N LYS A 149 0.96 33.95 -6.11
CA LYS A 149 1.56 33.83 -7.45
C LYS A 149 2.49 32.62 -7.53
N ALA A 150 3.34 32.39 -6.52
CA ALA A 150 4.21 31.22 -6.47
C ALA A 150 3.41 29.90 -6.38
N GLU A 151 2.35 29.88 -5.57
CA GLU A 151 1.40 28.76 -5.47
C GLU A 151 0.75 28.44 -6.81
N GLY A 152 0.19 29.44 -7.50
CA GLY A 152 -0.39 29.25 -8.83
C GLY A 152 0.62 28.83 -9.90
N GLN A 153 1.90 29.20 -9.76
CA GLN A 153 2.97 28.70 -10.63
C GLN A 153 3.30 27.23 -10.36
N ALA A 154 3.26 26.79 -9.10
CA ALA A 154 3.50 25.41 -8.72
C ALA A 154 2.35 24.49 -9.15
N LEU A 155 1.09 24.91 -8.96
CA LEU A 155 -0.08 24.15 -9.43
C LEU A 155 -0.05 23.92 -10.94
N LYS A 156 0.23 24.97 -11.73
CA LYS A 156 0.38 24.84 -13.19
C LYS A 156 1.50 23.89 -13.61
N ARG A 157 2.57 23.79 -12.79
CA ARG A 157 3.65 22.83 -13.05
C ARG A 157 3.21 21.41 -12.77
N ALA A 158 2.49 21.18 -11.66
CA ALA A 158 1.94 19.87 -11.35
C ALA A 158 0.95 19.42 -12.44
N GLU A 159 0.04 20.30 -12.88
CA GLU A 159 -0.89 20.03 -13.98
C GLU A 159 -0.15 19.70 -15.29
N ALA A 160 0.90 20.45 -15.63
CA ALA A 160 1.73 20.17 -16.81
C ALA A 160 2.52 18.86 -16.71
N ALA A 161 2.73 18.35 -15.49
CA ALA A 161 3.34 17.06 -15.20
C ALA A 161 2.30 15.92 -15.04
N GLY A 162 1.02 16.17 -15.37
CA GLY A 162 -0.03 15.15 -15.36
C GLY A 162 -0.73 14.97 -14.01
N ALA A 163 -0.53 15.87 -13.04
CA ALA A 163 -1.18 15.74 -11.74
C ALA A 163 -2.71 15.93 -11.84
N GLU A 164 -3.45 14.97 -11.29
CA GLU A 164 -4.90 15.06 -11.10
C GLU A 164 -5.23 15.61 -9.71
N LYS A 165 -6.29 16.42 -9.62
CA LYS A 165 -6.73 17.02 -8.33
C LYS A 165 -5.60 17.75 -7.59
N ALA A 166 -4.69 18.38 -8.34
CA ALA A 166 -3.60 19.16 -7.77
C ALA A 166 -4.14 20.22 -6.82
N ASP A 167 -3.63 20.23 -5.60
CA ASP A 167 -4.01 21.18 -4.55
C ASP A 167 -2.77 21.61 -3.77
N ALA A 168 -2.76 22.83 -3.26
CA ALA A 168 -1.65 23.36 -2.48
C ALA A 168 -2.20 24.26 -1.37
N ASP A 169 -1.73 24.09 -0.13
CA ASP A 169 -2.11 24.93 1.01
C ASP A 169 -1.15 26.12 1.15
N GLY A 170 -1.05 26.91 0.09
CA GLY A 170 -0.21 28.11 0.04
C GLY A 170 1.28 27.85 -0.20
N ALA A 171 2.05 28.95 -0.19
CA ALA A 171 3.49 28.94 -0.39
C ALA A 171 4.21 29.57 0.81
N ARG A 172 5.09 28.81 1.47
CA ARG A 172 5.86 29.30 2.62
C ARG A 172 7.16 29.96 2.18
N LYS A 173 7.60 31.01 2.89
CA LYS A 173 8.89 31.65 2.61
C LYS A 173 10.03 30.79 3.14
N VAL A 174 11.08 30.65 2.34
CA VAL A 174 12.32 29.94 2.67
C VAL A 174 13.53 30.72 2.14
N ILE A 175 14.72 30.38 2.61
CA ILE A 175 15.97 30.75 1.94
C ILE A 175 16.44 29.53 1.16
N TRP A 176 16.57 29.66 -0.16
CA TRP A 176 17.20 28.65 -0.99
C TRP A 176 18.71 28.85 -0.97
N ALA A 177 19.46 27.81 -0.59
CA ALA A 177 20.92 27.85 -0.48
C ALA A 177 21.60 26.57 -1.00
N ALA A 178 20.86 25.66 -1.64
CA ALA A 178 21.40 24.42 -2.17
C ALA A 178 22.29 24.63 -3.41
N ASP A 179 21.99 25.65 -4.22
CA ASP A 179 22.84 26.08 -5.33
C ASP A 179 22.94 27.62 -5.41
N GLY A 180 23.98 28.10 -6.09
CA GLY A 180 24.19 29.52 -6.34
C GLY A 180 24.31 30.38 -5.08
N LYS A 181 23.83 31.62 -5.18
CA LYS A 181 23.84 32.59 -4.07
C LYS A 181 22.56 32.41 -3.24
N PRO A 182 22.66 32.33 -1.89
CA PRO A 182 21.48 32.25 -1.03
C PRO A 182 20.45 33.33 -1.37
N THR A 183 19.21 32.91 -1.60
CA THR A 183 18.15 33.78 -2.14
C THR A 183 16.82 33.53 -1.42
N LEU A 184 16.02 34.59 -1.23
CA LEU A 184 14.67 34.46 -0.69
C LEU A 184 13.78 33.77 -1.73
N ALA A 185 13.12 32.70 -1.33
CA ALA A 185 12.25 31.90 -2.18
C ALA A 185 10.93 31.57 -1.49
N TYR A 186 10.01 31.04 -2.28
CA TYR A 186 8.81 30.36 -1.84
C TYR A 186 8.97 28.87 -2.09
N GLU A 187 8.60 28.06 -1.11
CA GLU A 187 8.35 26.64 -1.30
C GLU A 187 6.84 26.41 -1.31
N THR A 188 6.35 25.80 -2.39
CA THR A 188 4.99 25.29 -2.49
C THR A 188 5.06 23.78 -2.56
N VAL A 189 4.30 23.09 -1.71
CA VAL A 189 4.10 21.63 -1.80
C VAL A 189 2.75 21.40 -2.45
N VAL A 190 2.76 20.77 -3.63
CA VAL A 190 1.55 20.45 -4.37
C VAL A 190 1.19 19.00 -4.09
N GLY A 191 0.04 18.83 -3.45
CA GLY A 191 -0.66 17.58 -3.23
C GLY A 191 -1.44 17.12 -4.46
N GLY A 192 -2.39 16.20 -4.24
CA GLY A 192 -3.24 15.62 -5.29
C GLY A 192 -2.78 14.22 -5.64
N LEU A 193 -3.03 13.81 -6.88
CA LEU A 193 -2.60 12.54 -7.45
C LEU A 193 -1.69 12.81 -8.65
N GLN A 194 -0.71 11.96 -8.90
CA GLN A 194 0.05 11.90 -10.14
C GLN A 194 -0.82 11.22 -11.22
N GLU A 195 -0.37 11.22 -12.48
CA GLU A 195 -1.13 10.64 -13.62
C GLU A 195 -1.53 9.17 -13.37
N ASP A 196 -0.72 8.45 -12.61
CA ASP A 196 -0.91 7.04 -12.27
C ASP A 196 -1.69 6.81 -10.96
N GLY A 197 -2.21 7.88 -10.34
CA GLY A 197 -2.95 7.82 -9.07
C GLY A 197 -2.08 7.86 -7.81
N THR A 198 -0.75 7.97 -7.92
CA THR A 198 0.15 8.11 -6.75
C THR A 198 -0.12 9.42 -6.03
N PRO A 199 -0.13 9.50 -4.67
CA PRO A 199 -0.20 10.80 -4.02
C PRO A 199 0.94 11.70 -4.51
N ASN A 200 0.59 12.92 -4.90
CA ASN A 200 1.55 13.90 -5.35
C ASN A 200 2.14 14.61 -4.13
N GLU A 201 3.46 14.75 -4.06
CA GLU A 201 4.14 15.62 -3.08
C GLU A 201 5.20 16.44 -3.83
N LEU A 202 4.75 17.23 -4.80
CA LEU A 202 5.65 18.04 -5.62
C LEU A 202 6.08 19.29 -4.86
N HIS A 203 7.34 19.34 -4.45
CA HIS A 203 7.94 20.56 -3.92
C HIS A 203 8.44 21.43 -5.07
N VAL A 204 7.97 22.67 -5.15
CA VAL A 204 8.44 23.67 -6.12
C VAL A 204 9.04 24.85 -5.37
N ILE A 205 10.32 25.13 -5.63
CA ILE A 205 11.05 26.26 -5.07
C ILE A 205 11.06 27.40 -6.11
N THR A 206 10.41 28.51 -5.77
CA THR A 206 10.24 29.67 -6.65
C THR A 206 10.97 30.88 -6.09
N ASP A 207 11.81 31.52 -6.89
CA ASP A 207 12.50 32.77 -6.54
C ASP A 207 11.48 33.87 -6.20
N ALA A 208 11.60 34.45 -4.99
CA ALA A 208 10.60 35.37 -4.49
C ALA A 208 10.71 36.79 -5.08
N ALA A 209 11.78 37.09 -5.83
CA ALA A 209 11.96 38.37 -6.51
C ALA A 209 11.47 38.32 -7.98
N THR A 210 11.71 37.21 -8.67
CA THR A 210 11.49 37.08 -10.11
C THR A 210 10.31 36.17 -10.47
N GLY A 211 9.98 35.19 -9.62
CA GLY A 211 9.06 34.11 -9.94
C GLY A 211 9.66 33.01 -10.82
N ALA A 212 10.98 32.99 -10.99
CA ALA A 212 11.68 31.88 -11.65
C ALA A 212 11.64 30.62 -10.77
N LYS A 213 11.54 29.43 -11.39
CA LYS A 213 11.75 28.17 -10.68
C LYS A 213 13.25 28.04 -10.39
N LEU A 214 13.59 27.86 -9.12
CA LEU A 214 14.93 27.54 -8.66
C LEU A 214 15.14 26.02 -8.64
N TYR A 215 14.15 25.28 -8.13
CA TYR A 215 14.24 23.83 -8.00
C TYR A 215 12.84 23.21 -7.94
N GLU A 216 12.74 21.93 -8.29
CA GLU A 216 11.54 21.12 -8.01
C GLU A 216 11.95 19.67 -7.76
N PHE A 217 11.23 18.96 -6.90
CA PHE A 217 11.42 17.53 -6.64
C PHE A 217 10.11 16.88 -6.15
N GLN A 218 9.96 15.57 -6.41
CA GLN A 218 8.89 14.76 -5.84
C GLN A 218 9.30 14.22 -4.47
N GLY A 219 8.49 14.46 -3.44
CA GLY A 219 8.69 13.91 -2.10
C GLY A 219 8.32 12.44 -1.97
N ILE A 220 7.58 11.91 -2.95
CA ILE A 220 7.17 10.50 -3.03
C ILE A 220 7.89 9.87 -4.23
N GLU A 221 8.89 9.04 -3.95
CA GLU A 221 9.58 8.19 -4.94
C GLU A 221 9.00 6.77 -4.86
N THR A 222 8.34 6.33 -5.93
CA THR A 222 7.86 4.95 -6.11
C THR A 222 8.42 4.39 -7.41
N GLY A 223 8.66 3.07 -7.45
CA GLY A 223 9.07 2.40 -8.66
C GLY A 223 7.95 2.40 -9.69
N SER A 224 8.28 2.51 -10.97
CA SER A 224 7.30 2.43 -12.07
C SER A 224 7.35 1.05 -12.69
N GLY A 225 6.23 0.33 -12.71
CA GLY A 225 6.12 -1.00 -13.31
C GLY A 225 5.29 -1.01 -14.58
N LYS A 226 5.75 -1.72 -15.61
CA LYS A 226 4.96 -2.06 -16.80
C LYS A 226 4.34 -3.44 -16.60
N SER A 227 3.08 -3.46 -16.21
CA SER A 227 2.25 -4.65 -15.98
C SER A 227 1.80 -5.28 -17.31
N LEU A 228 1.59 -6.59 -17.32
CA LEU A 228 0.97 -7.28 -18.46
C LEU A 228 -0.53 -6.96 -18.58
N TYR A 229 -1.19 -6.73 -17.45
CA TYR A 229 -2.66 -6.67 -17.35
C TYR A 229 -3.19 -5.29 -16.94
N SER A 230 -2.40 -4.53 -16.19
CA SER A 230 -2.82 -3.27 -15.55
C SER A 230 -2.17 -2.02 -16.16
N GLY A 231 -1.48 -2.15 -17.29
CA GLY A 231 -0.78 -1.02 -17.93
C GLY A 231 0.46 -0.57 -17.15
N THR A 232 0.65 0.74 -17.00
CA THR A 232 1.74 1.26 -16.14
C THR A 232 1.20 1.48 -14.74
N VAL A 233 1.89 0.93 -13.74
CA VAL A 233 1.48 0.91 -12.34
C VAL A 233 2.60 1.39 -11.43
N THR A 234 2.25 1.98 -10.29
CA THR A 234 3.22 2.33 -9.25
C THR A 234 3.48 1.15 -8.31
N LEU A 235 4.75 0.96 -7.96
CA LEU A 235 5.26 -0.12 -7.11
C LEU A 235 5.94 0.42 -5.85
N GLY A 236 5.70 -0.26 -4.74
CA GLY A 236 6.44 -0.10 -3.50
C GLY A 236 7.79 -0.78 -3.64
N THR A 237 8.84 0.01 -3.75
CA THR A 237 10.22 -0.46 -3.91
C THR A 237 11.10 0.10 -2.81
N THR A 238 12.22 -0.56 -2.55
CA THR A 238 13.21 -0.11 -1.56
C THR A 238 14.58 -0.03 -2.21
N LYS A 239 15.21 1.15 -2.15
CA LYS A 239 16.59 1.33 -2.59
C LYS A 239 17.56 0.63 -1.64
N SER A 240 18.44 -0.20 -2.19
CA SER A 240 19.48 -0.93 -1.47
C SER A 240 20.80 -0.85 -2.24
N GLY A 241 21.75 -0.09 -1.71
CA GLY A 241 22.99 0.24 -2.41
C GLY A 241 22.71 1.05 -3.69
N SER A 242 23.18 0.54 -4.83
CA SER A 242 22.97 1.15 -6.15
C SER A 242 21.78 0.54 -6.91
N THR A 243 20.98 -0.33 -6.28
CA THR A 243 19.85 -1.02 -6.91
C THR A 243 18.57 -0.80 -6.13
N TYR A 244 17.44 -1.01 -6.78
CA TYR A 244 16.11 -1.03 -6.19
C TYR A 244 15.69 -2.48 -5.98
N GLN A 245 14.95 -2.75 -4.92
CA GLN A 245 14.40 -4.06 -4.60
C GLN A 245 12.89 -4.00 -4.70
N LEU A 246 12.26 -5.05 -5.24
CA LEU A 246 10.80 -5.20 -5.21
C LEU A 246 10.35 -5.60 -3.80
N TYR A 247 10.44 -4.62 -2.91
CA TYR A 247 10.24 -4.70 -1.48
C TYR A 247 9.43 -3.48 -1.02
N ASP A 248 8.15 -3.69 -0.71
CA ASP A 248 7.23 -2.66 -0.26
C ASP A 248 7.19 -2.59 1.27
N THR A 249 7.92 -1.64 1.85
CA THR A 249 7.91 -1.38 3.30
C THR A 249 6.66 -0.68 3.80
N SER A 250 5.89 -0.03 2.92
CA SER A 250 4.68 0.72 3.29
C SER A 250 3.49 -0.19 3.60
N ARG A 251 3.48 -1.39 3.02
CA ARG A 251 2.43 -2.42 3.19
C ARG A 251 2.94 -3.64 3.92
N GLY A 252 3.54 -3.45 5.09
CA GLY A 252 3.94 -4.56 5.97
C GLY A 252 5.14 -5.37 5.48
N GLY A 253 5.87 -4.88 4.47
CA GLY A 253 7.13 -5.47 4.03
C GLY A 253 7.00 -6.56 2.96
N HIS A 254 6.03 -6.45 2.05
CA HIS A 254 5.83 -7.43 0.97
C HIS A 254 7.05 -7.48 0.06
N LYS A 255 7.44 -8.69 -0.38
CA LYS A 255 8.56 -8.92 -1.29
C LYS A 255 8.13 -9.81 -2.44
N THR A 256 8.71 -9.62 -3.61
CA THR A 256 8.48 -10.49 -4.77
C THR A 256 9.76 -11.19 -5.21
N TYR A 257 9.70 -12.51 -5.33
CA TYR A 257 10.84 -13.37 -5.62
C TYR A 257 10.72 -14.07 -6.98
N ASN A 258 11.86 -14.24 -7.63
CA ASN A 258 12.03 -15.04 -8.82
C ASN A 258 12.33 -16.50 -8.45
N LYS A 259 11.50 -17.43 -8.92
CA LYS A 259 11.74 -18.87 -8.76
C LYS A 259 12.61 -19.48 -9.83
N ALA A 260 12.87 -18.78 -10.93
CA ALA A 260 13.74 -19.23 -12.01
C ALA A 260 13.43 -20.67 -12.47
N ARG A 261 12.15 -21.00 -12.63
CA ARG A 261 11.60 -22.34 -12.96
C ARG A 261 11.75 -23.41 -11.90
N SER A 262 12.34 -23.10 -10.75
CA SER A 262 12.48 -24.06 -9.66
C SER A 262 11.14 -24.37 -9.01
N THR A 263 10.91 -25.65 -8.69
CA THR A 263 9.78 -26.12 -7.88
C THR A 263 10.17 -26.40 -6.43
N SER A 264 11.40 -26.06 -6.02
CA SER A 264 11.86 -26.27 -4.64
C SER A 264 11.09 -25.40 -3.64
N SER A 265 11.09 -25.79 -2.37
CA SER A 265 10.47 -25.02 -1.27
C SER A 265 11.19 -23.71 -0.96
N ALA A 266 12.41 -23.50 -1.46
CA ALA A 266 13.15 -22.26 -1.25
C ALA A 266 12.38 -21.05 -1.82
N THR A 267 12.46 -19.91 -1.13
CA THR A 267 11.74 -18.68 -1.48
C THR A 267 12.04 -18.20 -2.90
N GLY A 268 13.30 -18.29 -3.32
CA GLY A 268 13.79 -17.76 -4.60
C GLY A 268 14.68 -16.54 -4.39
N THR A 269 15.01 -15.85 -5.48
CA THR A 269 15.87 -14.65 -5.47
C THR A 269 15.00 -13.40 -5.48
N LEU A 270 15.24 -12.45 -4.58
CA LEU A 270 14.50 -11.19 -4.56
C LEU A 270 14.74 -10.42 -5.87
N PHE A 271 13.68 -9.89 -6.49
CA PHE A 271 13.84 -9.06 -7.67
C PHE A 271 14.54 -7.75 -7.32
N THR A 272 15.53 -7.41 -8.15
CA THR A 272 16.24 -6.13 -8.09
C THR A 272 16.24 -5.46 -9.45
N ASP A 273 16.36 -4.14 -9.44
CA ASP A 273 16.41 -3.31 -10.64
C ASP A 273 17.44 -2.18 -10.48
N ALA A 274 17.96 -1.66 -11.58
CA ALA A 274 19.00 -0.63 -11.56
C ALA A 274 18.45 0.80 -11.55
N ASP A 275 17.27 1.03 -12.13
CA ASP A 275 16.71 2.37 -12.38
C ASP A 275 15.29 2.57 -11.84
N ASP A 276 14.72 1.54 -11.21
CA ASP A 276 13.37 1.53 -10.62
C ASP A 276 12.25 1.56 -11.68
N VAL A 277 12.57 1.20 -12.93
CA VAL A 277 11.62 1.01 -14.02
C VAL A 277 11.52 -0.49 -14.34
N TRP A 278 10.45 -1.10 -13.85
CA TRP A 278 10.30 -2.55 -13.80
C TRP A 278 9.50 -3.09 -14.98
N GLY A 279 10.01 -4.17 -15.59
CA GLY A 279 9.28 -4.95 -16.59
C GLY A 279 9.09 -4.25 -17.94
N THR A 280 8.51 -4.98 -18.89
CA THR A 280 8.31 -4.51 -20.26
C THR A 280 6.84 -4.31 -20.62
N GLY A 281 5.92 -4.82 -19.81
CA GLY A 281 4.49 -4.85 -20.10
C GLY A 281 4.12 -5.85 -21.19
N SER A 282 5.01 -6.79 -21.50
CA SER A 282 4.81 -7.82 -22.52
C SER A 282 5.11 -9.20 -21.98
N ALA A 283 4.37 -10.19 -22.46
CA ALA A 283 4.61 -11.59 -22.12
C ALA A 283 6.03 -12.02 -22.52
N SER A 284 6.71 -12.75 -21.64
CA SER A 284 8.08 -13.20 -21.85
C SER A 284 8.29 -14.57 -21.24
N SER A 285 9.00 -15.45 -21.96
CA SER A 285 9.43 -16.75 -21.43
C SER A 285 10.72 -16.66 -20.61
N SER A 286 11.36 -15.49 -20.56
CA SER A 286 12.53 -15.28 -19.71
C SER A 286 12.12 -15.17 -18.25
N THR A 287 12.84 -15.85 -17.38
CA THR A 287 12.68 -15.67 -15.92
C THR A 287 13.36 -14.41 -15.39
N SER A 288 14.19 -13.75 -16.20
CA SER A 288 14.78 -12.46 -15.83
C SER A 288 13.89 -11.27 -16.20
N ASP A 289 12.84 -11.50 -16.99
CA ASP A 289 11.84 -10.47 -17.26
C ASP A 289 11.05 -10.19 -15.98
N GLN A 290 10.80 -8.93 -15.67
CA GLN A 290 10.16 -8.53 -14.42
C GLN A 290 8.65 -8.32 -14.57
N THR A 291 8.06 -8.47 -15.75
CA THR A 291 6.64 -8.14 -16.00
C THR A 291 5.70 -8.94 -15.09
N ALA A 292 5.91 -10.26 -14.95
CA ALA A 292 5.14 -11.06 -14.01
C ALA A 292 5.37 -10.65 -12.54
N ALA A 293 6.58 -10.20 -12.21
CA ALA A 293 6.91 -9.71 -10.87
C ALA A 293 6.22 -8.36 -10.56
N VAL A 294 6.12 -7.48 -11.55
CA VAL A 294 5.34 -6.23 -11.50
C VAL A 294 3.89 -6.54 -11.18
N ASP A 295 3.28 -7.46 -11.94
CA ASP A 295 1.89 -7.86 -11.72
C ASP A 295 1.66 -8.42 -10.32
N ALA A 296 2.53 -9.33 -9.88
CA ALA A 296 2.42 -9.97 -8.56
C ALA A 296 2.66 -8.98 -7.39
N ALA A 297 3.52 -7.98 -7.56
CA ALA A 297 3.73 -6.92 -6.58
C ALA A 297 2.53 -5.97 -6.53
N TYR A 298 2.08 -5.50 -7.70
CA TYR A 298 0.91 -4.63 -7.81
C TYR A 298 -0.34 -5.30 -7.26
N GLY A 299 -0.61 -6.56 -7.62
CA GLY A 299 -1.75 -7.32 -7.11
C GLY A 299 -1.75 -7.45 -5.59
N ALA A 300 -0.58 -7.69 -4.98
CA ALA A 300 -0.44 -7.71 -3.52
C ALA A 300 -0.69 -6.34 -2.88
N GLN A 301 -0.20 -5.25 -3.48
CA GLN A 301 -0.41 -3.88 -3.00
C GLN A 301 -1.89 -3.50 -2.99
N VAL A 302 -2.55 -3.69 -4.14
CA VAL A 302 -3.96 -3.33 -4.32
C VAL A 302 -4.84 -4.17 -3.40
N THR A 303 -4.55 -5.47 -3.27
CA THR A 303 -5.30 -6.34 -2.38
C THR A 303 -5.14 -5.93 -0.92
N TRP A 304 -3.91 -5.60 -0.49
CA TRP A 304 -3.66 -5.06 0.85
C TRP A 304 -4.48 -3.79 1.12
N ASP A 305 -4.45 -2.84 0.18
CA ASP A 305 -5.16 -1.57 0.29
C ASP A 305 -6.68 -1.76 0.30
N PHE A 306 -7.21 -2.67 -0.53
CA PHE A 306 -8.62 -3.06 -0.50
C PHE A 306 -9.02 -3.55 0.90
N TYR A 307 -8.29 -4.51 1.47
CA TYR A 307 -8.62 -5.06 2.79
C TYR A 307 -8.50 -4.01 3.91
N LYS A 308 -7.48 -3.14 3.85
CA LYS A 308 -7.26 -2.08 4.83
C LYS A 308 -8.33 -0.99 4.73
N ASN A 309 -8.61 -0.49 3.54
CA ASN A 309 -9.51 0.65 3.35
C ASN A 309 -10.99 0.25 3.42
N THR A 310 -11.33 -0.97 3.01
CA THR A 310 -12.72 -1.46 3.02
C THR A 310 -13.12 -2.03 4.38
N PHE A 311 -12.20 -2.67 5.10
CA PHE A 311 -12.53 -3.41 6.33
C PHE A 311 -11.69 -3.04 7.55
N GLY A 312 -10.68 -2.17 7.42
CA GLY A 312 -9.73 -1.91 8.49
C GLY A 312 -8.77 -3.07 8.78
N ARG A 313 -8.66 -4.07 7.89
CA ARG A 313 -7.79 -5.23 8.09
C ARG A 313 -6.35 -4.89 7.69
N ASN A 314 -5.43 -4.94 8.64
CA ASN A 314 -4.01 -4.63 8.43
C ASN A 314 -3.21 -5.88 8.05
N GLY A 315 -3.27 -6.29 6.78
CA GLY A 315 -2.63 -7.49 6.25
C GLY A 315 -3.37 -8.80 6.50
N ILE A 316 -2.86 -9.90 5.94
CA ILE A 316 -3.54 -11.21 5.97
C ILE A 316 -3.79 -11.69 7.39
N LYS A 317 -2.86 -11.51 8.33
CA LYS A 317 -3.01 -11.88 9.74
C LYS A 317 -3.62 -10.78 10.61
N ASN A 318 -3.99 -9.65 10.01
CA ASN A 318 -4.39 -8.43 10.71
C ASN A 318 -3.35 -7.93 11.75
N ASN A 319 -2.07 -8.15 11.48
CA ASN A 319 -0.95 -7.83 12.38
C ASN A 319 0.06 -6.84 11.77
N GLY A 320 -0.25 -6.27 10.60
CA GLY A 320 0.62 -5.34 9.89
C GLY A 320 1.82 -5.98 9.20
N GLN A 321 1.88 -7.31 9.07
CA GLN A 321 2.92 -8.01 8.31
C GLN A 321 2.35 -8.56 7.00
N ALA A 322 3.14 -8.41 5.93
CA ALA A 322 2.79 -8.95 4.62
C ALA A 322 3.21 -10.40 4.42
N ALA A 323 2.49 -11.07 3.52
CA ALA A 323 3.00 -12.23 2.81
C ALA A 323 4.05 -11.79 1.76
N TYR A 324 4.59 -12.75 1.02
CA TYR A 324 5.41 -12.47 -0.15
C TYR A 324 4.88 -13.20 -1.38
N SER A 325 5.30 -12.75 -2.56
CA SER A 325 4.94 -13.35 -3.86
C SER A 325 6.12 -14.06 -4.48
N ARG A 326 5.87 -15.13 -5.23
CA ARG A 326 6.85 -15.88 -6.02
C ARG A 326 6.35 -16.01 -7.45
N VAL A 327 7.14 -15.60 -8.43
CA VAL A 327 6.80 -15.76 -9.86
C VAL A 327 7.81 -16.64 -10.57
N HIS A 328 7.51 -17.06 -11.81
CA HIS A 328 8.32 -18.01 -12.58
C HIS A 328 8.48 -19.37 -11.89
N TYR A 329 7.42 -19.83 -11.20
CA TYR A 329 7.41 -21.13 -10.55
C TYR A 329 7.19 -22.25 -11.57
N GLY A 330 8.07 -23.26 -11.55
CA GLY A 330 8.00 -24.40 -12.46
C GLY A 330 8.19 -24.04 -13.94
N ASN A 331 8.05 -25.05 -14.80
CA ASN A 331 8.13 -24.89 -16.26
C ASN A 331 6.77 -25.19 -16.90
N ALA A 332 6.27 -24.24 -17.68
CA ALA A 332 4.94 -24.20 -18.26
C ALA A 332 3.84 -24.53 -17.25
N TYR A 333 4.00 -24.06 -16.02
CA TYR A 333 3.11 -24.38 -14.92
C TYR A 333 1.84 -23.54 -15.02
N VAL A 334 0.72 -24.21 -15.33
CA VAL A 334 -0.58 -23.59 -15.57
C VAL A 334 -1.38 -23.57 -14.26
N ASN A 335 -0.82 -22.92 -13.23
CA ASN A 335 -1.55 -22.67 -11.99
C ASN A 335 -0.92 -21.54 -11.16
N ALA A 336 -1.71 -20.98 -10.25
CA ALA A 336 -1.29 -20.13 -9.14
C ALA A 336 -1.78 -20.77 -7.82
N PHE A 337 -1.15 -20.43 -6.70
CA PHE A 337 -1.59 -20.93 -5.40
C PHE A 337 -1.09 -20.08 -4.22
N TRP A 338 -1.91 -20.02 -3.18
CA TRP A 338 -1.52 -19.70 -1.81
C TRP A 338 -0.94 -20.91 -1.07
N SER A 339 0.02 -20.66 -0.18
CA SER A 339 0.50 -21.69 0.75
C SER A 339 0.69 -21.12 2.15
N ASP A 340 -0.05 -21.67 3.11
CA ASP A 340 0.11 -21.33 4.54
C ASP A 340 1.49 -21.72 5.08
N SER A 341 2.14 -22.75 4.53
CA SER A 341 3.44 -23.23 4.99
C SER A 341 4.55 -22.21 4.80
N CYS A 342 4.54 -21.47 3.70
CA CYS A 342 5.47 -20.37 3.44
C CYS A 342 4.85 -18.99 3.74
N PHE A 343 3.54 -18.94 3.95
CA PHE A 343 2.75 -17.72 4.04
C PHE A 343 2.94 -16.84 2.79
N CYS A 344 2.72 -17.42 1.61
CA CYS A 344 3.09 -16.79 0.36
C CYS A 344 2.21 -17.19 -0.83
N MET A 345 2.11 -16.29 -1.81
CA MET A 345 1.46 -16.51 -3.10
C MET A 345 2.50 -16.96 -4.14
N THR A 346 2.12 -17.85 -5.05
CA THR A 346 3.03 -18.44 -6.04
C THR A 346 2.36 -18.56 -7.38
N TYR A 347 3.04 -18.09 -8.42
CA TYR A 347 2.48 -17.97 -9.76
C TYR A 347 3.38 -18.71 -10.76
N GLY A 348 2.76 -19.57 -11.57
CA GLY A 348 3.37 -20.12 -12.76
C GLY A 348 3.28 -19.17 -13.95
N ASP A 349 4.05 -19.46 -14.99
CA ASP A 349 4.09 -18.67 -16.23
C ASP A 349 3.13 -19.19 -17.31
N GLY A 350 2.27 -20.15 -16.98
CA GLY A 350 1.28 -20.72 -17.88
C GLY A 350 1.85 -21.41 -19.12
N THR A 351 0.98 -21.72 -20.07
CA THR A 351 1.34 -22.45 -21.28
C THR A 351 2.42 -21.70 -22.06
N GLY A 352 3.46 -22.44 -22.49
CA GLY A 352 4.58 -21.86 -23.24
C GLY A 352 5.46 -20.89 -22.45
N ASN A 353 5.23 -20.75 -21.13
CA ASN A 353 5.89 -19.78 -20.25
C ASN A 353 5.62 -18.31 -20.60
N THR A 354 4.53 -18.01 -21.29
CA THR A 354 4.21 -16.64 -21.76
C THR A 354 2.84 -16.17 -21.28
N HIS A 355 2.22 -16.87 -20.33
CA HIS A 355 0.88 -16.58 -19.80
C HIS A 355 0.93 -16.62 -18.27
N PRO A 356 1.68 -15.69 -17.63
CA PRO A 356 1.80 -15.69 -16.19
C PRO A 356 0.44 -15.52 -15.53
N LEU A 357 0.15 -16.34 -14.52
CA LEU A 357 -1.15 -16.34 -13.84
C LEU A 357 -1.18 -15.24 -12.77
N THR A 358 -0.91 -14.00 -13.17
CA THR A 358 -0.68 -12.85 -12.28
C THR A 358 -1.70 -11.73 -12.49
N SER A 359 -2.85 -11.99 -13.11
CA SER A 359 -3.94 -11.00 -13.20
C SER A 359 -4.41 -10.58 -11.80
N LEU A 360 -5.03 -9.41 -11.73
CA LEU A 360 -5.33 -8.76 -10.45
C LEU A 360 -6.33 -9.56 -9.61
N ASP A 361 -7.37 -10.10 -10.25
CA ASP A 361 -8.36 -10.98 -9.63
C ASP A 361 -7.73 -12.28 -9.11
N VAL A 362 -6.80 -12.89 -9.86
CA VAL A 362 -6.03 -14.06 -9.44
C VAL A 362 -5.13 -13.72 -8.25
N ALA A 363 -4.43 -12.58 -8.29
CA ALA A 363 -3.63 -12.15 -7.14
C ALA A 363 -4.49 -11.89 -5.89
N GLY A 364 -5.66 -11.27 -6.06
CA GLY A 364 -6.65 -11.06 -5.00
C GLY A 364 -7.23 -12.36 -4.47
N HIS A 365 -7.48 -13.33 -5.35
CA HIS A 365 -7.94 -14.68 -5.03
C HIS A 365 -6.91 -15.42 -4.17
N GLU A 366 -5.65 -15.48 -4.60
CA GLU A 366 -4.59 -16.15 -3.84
C GLU A 366 -4.37 -15.51 -2.46
N MET A 367 -4.36 -14.18 -2.39
CA MET A 367 -4.20 -13.51 -1.09
C MET A 367 -5.40 -13.74 -0.16
N THR A 368 -6.60 -13.92 -0.74
CA THR A 368 -7.82 -14.19 0.01
C THR A 368 -7.85 -15.59 0.61
N HIS A 369 -7.24 -16.60 0.00
CA HIS A 369 -7.02 -17.88 0.67
C HIS A 369 -6.30 -17.72 2.01
N GLY A 370 -5.29 -16.85 2.07
CA GLY A 370 -4.60 -16.51 3.31
C GLY A 370 -5.51 -15.82 4.33
N VAL A 371 -6.43 -14.97 3.88
CA VAL A 371 -7.42 -14.35 4.78
C VAL A 371 -8.37 -15.40 5.33
N THR A 372 -8.86 -16.31 4.50
CA THR A 372 -9.70 -17.45 4.89
C THR A 372 -8.98 -18.33 5.92
N SER A 373 -7.71 -18.70 5.68
CA SER A 373 -6.94 -19.55 6.60
C SER A 373 -6.68 -18.90 7.97
N ASN A 374 -6.62 -17.56 8.01
CA ASN A 374 -6.42 -16.78 9.24
C ASN A 374 -7.73 -16.22 9.84
N THR A 375 -8.88 -16.73 9.40
CA THR A 375 -10.20 -16.37 9.94
C THR A 375 -11.09 -17.61 10.12
N ALA A 376 -11.96 -17.93 9.15
CA ALA A 376 -12.86 -19.08 9.22
C ALA A 376 -12.11 -20.42 9.18
N GLY A 377 -10.95 -20.47 8.51
CA GLY A 377 -10.17 -21.69 8.32
C GLY A 377 -10.91 -22.77 7.55
N LEU A 378 -11.70 -22.39 6.53
CA LEU A 378 -12.55 -23.31 5.76
C LEU A 378 -11.73 -24.49 5.20
N ASN A 379 -12.11 -25.71 5.59
CA ASN A 379 -11.46 -26.94 5.13
C ASN A 379 -11.57 -27.04 3.61
N TYR A 380 -10.45 -27.29 2.94
CA TYR A 380 -10.35 -27.35 1.47
C TYR A 380 -10.87 -28.68 0.91
N SER A 381 -12.12 -29.02 1.23
CA SER A 381 -12.77 -30.27 0.81
C SER A 381 -14.29 -30.13 0.89
N GLY A 382 -15.01 -30.76 -0.03
CA GLY A 382 -16.48 -30.74 -0.05
C GLY A 382 -17.04 -29.31 -0.06
N GLU A 383 -18.17 -29.10 0.61
CA GLU A 383 -18.84 -27.79 0.61
C GLU A 383 -18.02 -26.66 1.26
N SER A 384 -17.26 -26.96 2.32
CA SER A 384 -16.38 -25.95 2.92
C SER A 384 -15.25 -25.55 1.97
N GLY A 385 -14.78 -26.49 1.14
CA GLY A 385 -13.77 -26.21 0.12
C GLY A 385 -14.35 -25.34 -1.00
N GLY A 386 -15.56 -25.65 -1.46
CA GLY A 386 -16.28 -24.78 -2.40
C GLY A 386 -16.51 -23.37 -1.87
N LEU A 387 -16.82 -23.23 -0.58
CA LEU A 387 -16.93 -21.90 0.06
C LEU A 387 -15.58 -21.20 0.22
N ASN A 388 -14.48 -21.94 0.35
CA ASN A 388 -13.12 -21.38 0.38
C ASN A 388 -12.80 -20.77 -0.99
N GLU A 389 -12.97 -21.54 -2.06
CA GLU A 389 -12.82 -21.11 -3.46
C GLU A 389 -13.72 -19.91 -3.79
N ALA A 390 -15.03 -20.01 -3.48
CA ALA A 390 -15.96 -18.92 -3.74
C ALA A 390 -15.61 -17.66 -2.97
N THR A 391 -15.07 -17.78 -1.75
CA THR A 391 -14.62 -16.61 -0.98
C THR A 391 -13.46 -15.91 -1.70
N SER A 392 -12.52 -16.67 -2.23
CA SER A 392 -11.40 -16.15 -3.00
C SER A 392 -11.84 -15.50 -4.30
N ASP A 393 -12.79 -16.09 -5.04
CA ASP A 393 -13.41 -15.46 -6.23
C ASP A 393 -14.14 -14.16 -5.86
N ILE A 394 -15.03 -14.20 -4.86
CA ILE A 394 -15.84 -13.05 -4.43
C ILE A 394 -14.97 -11.85 -4.04
N LEU A 395 -13.93 -12.07 -3.24
CA LEU A 395 -13.08 -10.98 -2.77
C LEU A 395 -11.98 -10.63 -3.78
N GLY A 396 -11.54 -11.55 -4.63
CA GLY A 396 -10.69 -11.26 -5.80
C GLY A 396 -11.39 -10.32 -6.78
N THR A 397 -12.63 -10.64 -7.16
CA THR A 397 -13.49 -9.73 -7.93
C THR A 397 -13.66 -8.38 -7.23
N ALA A 398 -13.88 -8.37 -5.91
CA ALA A 398 -14.01 -7.11 -5.17
C ALA A 398 -12.73 -6.24 -5.20
N VAL A 399 -11.54 -6.88 -5.24
CA VAL A 399 -10.24 -6.20 -5.42
C VAL A 399 -10.15 -5.56 -6.80
N GLU A 400 -10.57 -6.24 -7.87
CA GLU A 400 -10.57 -5.70 -9.23
C GLU A 400 -11.48 -4.48 -9.37
N PHE A 401 -12.71 -4.56 -8.81
CA PHE A 401 -13.61 -3.41 -8.73
C PHE A 401 -13.05 -2.26 -7.89
N TYR A 402 -12.30 -2.56 -6.83
CA TYR A 402 -11.66 -1.56 -6.00
C TYR A 402 -10.52 -0.84 -6.73
N ALA A 403 -9.74 -1.56 -7.53
CA ALA A 403 -8.64 -1.00 -8.30
C ALA A 403 -9.14 -0.02 -9.37
N GLY A 404 -10.25 -0.36 -10.04
CA GLY A 404 -10.82 0.50 -11.07
C GLY A 404 -9.87 0.74 -12.25
N ASN A 405 -9.00 -0.22 -12.56
CA ASN A 405 -8.07 -0.12 -13.67
C ASN A 405 -8.85 0.06 -14.99
N SER A 406 -8.37 0.92 -15.88
CA SER A 406 -9.02 1.13 -17.17
C SER A 406 -8.75 0.01 -18.18
N SER A 407 -7.60 -0.67 -18.08
CA SER A 407 -7.22 -1.81 -18.92
C SER A 407 -7.91 -3.12 -18.51
N ASP A 408 -8.42 -3.16 -17.29
CA ASP A 408 -9.06 -4.28 -16.66
C ASP A 408 -10.13 -3.79 -15.68
N ALA A 409 -11.25 -3.35 -16.25
CA ALA A 409 -12.32 -2.76 -15.48
C ALA A 409 -13.11 -3.86 -14.76
N GLY A 410 -13.19 -3.75 -13.44
CA GLY A 410 -13.92 -4.66 -12.55
C GLY A 410 -15.10 -5.38 -13.21
N ASP A 411 -15.07 -6.71 -13.21
CA ASP A 411 -16.14 -7.53 -13.73
C ASP A 411 -16.38 -8.81 -12.88
N TYR A 412 -17.37 -9.64 -13.25
CA TYR A 412 -17.79 -10.84 -12.52
C TYR A 412 -17.38 -12.13 -13.23
N LEU A 413 -16.38 -12.02 -14.10
CA LEU A 413 -15.62 -13.11 -14.68
C LEU A 413 -14.40 -13.36 -13.78
N ILE A 414 -13.88 -14.58 -13.83
CA ILE A 414 -12.68 -14.94 -13.08
C ILE A 414 -11.65 -15.45 -14.08
N GLY A 415 -10.45 -14.87 -14.07
CA GLY A 415 -9.31 -15.28 -14.88
C GLY A 415 -9.48 -15.03 -16.39
N GLU A 416 -10.31 -14.09 -16.81
CA GLU A 416 -10.48 -13.70 -18.22
C GLU A 416 -9.19 -13.13 -18.81
N LYS A 417 -8.40 -12.35 -18.06
CA LYS A 417 -7.13 -11.82 -18.56
C LYS A 417 -6.04 -12.87 -18.77
N ILE A 418 -5.98 -13.91 -17.94
CA ILE A 418 -4.92 -14.93 -18.05
C ILE A 418 -5.14 -15.88 -19.24
N ASN A 419 -6.35 -15.90 -19.82
CA ASN A 419 -6.71 -16.70 -20.99
C ASN A 419 -6.22 -18.16 -20.88
N ILE A 420 -6.48 -18.79 -19.73
CA ILE A 420 -5.96 -20.12 -19.40
C ILE A 420 -6.43 -21.21 -20.38
N ASN A 421 -7.62 -21.03 -20.96
CA ASN A 421 -8.21 -21.93 -21.95
C ASN A 421 -7.65 -21.71 -23.37
N GLY A 422 -6.98 -20.57 -23.63
CA GLY A 422 -6.43 -20.21 -24.92
C GLY A 422 -7.45 -19.73 -25.96
N ASP A 423 -8.74 -19.64 -25.60
CA ASP A 423 -9.84 -19.26 -26.49
C ASP A 423 -10.49 -17.91 -26.13
N GLY A 424 -9.92 -17.19 -25.16
CA GLY A 424 -10.40 -15.90 -24.67
C GLY A 424 -11.57 -15.99 -23.69
N THR A 425 -12.00 -17.20 -23.31
CA THR A 425 -13.03 -17.38 -22.29
C THR A 425 -12.44 -17.28 -20.88
N PRO A 426 -13.20 -16.73 -19.90
CA PRO A 426 -12.81 -16.77 -18.51
C PRO A 426 -12.77 -18.19 -17.96
N LEU A 427 -12.04 -18.35 -16.86
CA LEU A 427 -11.96 -19.60 -16.12
C LEU A 427 -13.28 -19.93 -15.42
N ARG A 428 -13.95 -18.93 -14.81
CA ARG A 428 -15.25 -19.09 -14.15
C ARG A 428 -16.15 -17.87 -14.36
N TYR A 429 -17.45 -18.07 -14.10
CA TYR A 429 -18.48 -17.04 -14.21
C TYR A 429 -19.26 -16.94 -12.90
N MET A 430 -19.41 -15.75 -12.33
CA MET A 430 -20.24 -15.59 -11.12
C MET A 430 -21.73 -15.43 -11.43
N ASP A 431 -22.12 -14.96 -12.62
CA ASP A 431 -23.54 -14.73 -12.95
C ASP A 431 -24.32 -16.01 -13.27
N LYS A 432 -23.64 -16.99 -13.87
CA LYS A 432 -24.14 -18.31 -14.20
C LYS A 432 -22.95 -19.28 -14.31
N PRO A 433 -22.51 -19.87 -13.17
CA PRO A 433 -21.32 -20.73 -13.09
C PRO A 433 -21.22 -21.80 -14.18
N SER A 434 -22.33 -22.45 -14.53
CA SER A 434 -22.39 -23.53 -15.53
C SER A 434 -21.93 -23.14 -16.93
N LYS A 435 -21.71 -21.84 -17.21
CA LYS A 435 -21.12 -21.36 -18.47
C LYS A 435 -19.69 -21.86 -18.70
N ASP A 436 -18.97 -22.22 -17.65
CA ASP A 436 -17.65 -22.86 -17.75
C ASP A 436 -17.73 -24.38 -18.10
N GLY A 437 -18.94 -24.95 -18.12
CA GLY A 437 -19.21 -26.33 -18.46
C GLY A 437 -19.07 -27.33 -17.31
N ALA A 438 -18.66 -26.91 -16.11
CA ALA A 438 -18.37 -27.81 -14.98
C ALA A 438 -18.93 -27.33 -13.62
N SER A 439 -18.96 -26.02 -13.37
CA SER A 439 -19.43 -25.45 -12.11
C SER A 439 -20.94 -25.55 -11.95
N ALA A 440 -21.39 -25.76 -10.72
CA ALA A 440 -22.82 -25.84 -10.42
C ALA A 440 -23.43 -24.43 -10.25
N ASP A 441 -24.55 -24.15 -10.93
CA ASP A 441 -25.30 -22.90 -10.71
C ASP A 441 -25.97 -22.84 -9.33
N ASN A 442 -26.36 -24.01 -8.79
CA ASN A 442 -27.24 -24.13 -7.63
C ASN A 442 -26.78 -25.24 -6.70
N TRP A 443 -27.11 -25.11 -5.41
CA TRP A 443 -26.82 -26.13 -4.43
C TRP A 443 -27.63 -27.41 -4.67
N SER A 444 -26.99 -28.55 -4.43
CA SER A 444 -27.61 -29.88 -4.38
C SER A 444 -26.83 -30.77 -3.41
N SER A 445 -27.42 -31.89 -2.98
CA SER A 445 -26.77 -32.82 -2.05
C SER A 445 -25.50 -33.50 -2.60
N SER A 446 -25.33 -33.53 -3.93
CA SER A 446 -24.14 -34.04 -4.61
C SER A 446 -23.03 -33.00 -4.78
N LEU A 447 -23.29 -31.71 -4.49
CA LEU A 447 -22.31 -30.63 -4.65
C LEU A 447 -21.00 -30.91 -3.92
N LYS A 448 -21.09 -31.51 -2.72
CA LYS A 448 -19.93 -31.90 -1.89
C LYS A 448 -18.99 -32.93 -2.55
N ASN A 449 -19.41 -33.58 -3.63
CA ASN A 449 -18.61 -34.58 -4.33
C ASN A 449 -17.87 -33.99 -5.54
N LEU A 450 -18.16 -32.73 -5.90
CA LEU A 450 -17.42 -32.04 -6.96
C LEU A 450 -16.06 -31.59 -6.44
N ASP A 451 -15.14 -31.39 -7.37
CA ASP A 451 -13.94 -30.62 -7.09
C ASP A 451 -14.32 -29.23 -6.55
N VAL A 452 -13.52 -28.72 -5.60
CA VAL A 452 -13.84 -27.51 -4.86
C VAL A 452 -14.04 -26.30 -5.79
N HIS A 453 -13.26 -26.22 -6.88
CA HIS A 453 -13.34 -25.13 -7.87
C HIS A 453 -14.68 -25.11 -8.63
N TYR A 454 -15.37 -26.25 -8.73
CA TYR A 454 -16.70 -26.36 -9.36
C TYR A 454 -17.84 -26.28 -8.34
N SER A 455 -17.58 -26.76 -7.11
CA SER A 455 -18.52 -26.67 -6.00
C SER A 455 -18.66 -25.26 -5.41
N SER A 456 -17.79 -24.32 -5.82
CA SER A 456 -17.83 -22.89 -5.48
C SER A 456 -18.96 -22.13 -6.20
N GLY A 457 -19.40 -22.65 -7.36
CA GLY A 457 -20.37 -22.02 -8.24
C GLY A 457 -21.60 -21.46 -7.53
N PRO A 458 -22.32 -22.21 -6.66
CA PRO A 458 -23.53 -21.69 -6.02
C PRO A 458 -23.27 -20.48 -5.10
N ALA A 459 -22.09 -20.38 -4.47
CA ALA A 459 -21.74 -19.22 -3.65
C ALA A 459 -21.32 -18.01 -4.51
N ASN A 460 -20.61 -18.23 -5.61
CA ASN A 460 -20.35 -17.20 -6.62
C ASN A 460 -21.66 -16.63 -7.19
N HIS A 461 -22.59 -17.52 -7.53
CA HIS A 461 -23.91 -17.16 -8.04
C HIS A 461 -24.77 -16.44 -7.01
N PHE A 462 -24.77 -16.91 -5.75
CA PHE A 462 -25.39 -16.20 -4.64
C PHE A 462 -24.86 -14.77 -4.52
N PHE A 463 -23.54 -14.58 -4.59
CA PHE A 463 -22.94 -13.26 -4.43
C PHE A 463 -23.31 -12.32 -5.57
N PHE A 464 -23.30 -12.79 -6.82
CA PHE A 464 -23.78 -12.02 -7.97
C PHE A 464 -25.25 -11.61 -7.77
N LEU A 465 -26.13 -12.55 -7.42
CA LEU A 465 -27.55 -12.28 -7.17
C LEU A 465 -27.75 -11.28 -6.02
N LEU A 466 -26.96 -11.37 -4.96
CA LEU A 466 -27.04 -10.44 -3.83
C LEU A 466 -26.56 -9.03 -4.22
N ALA A 467 -25.43 -8.92 -4.91
CA ALA A 467 -24.85 -7.64 -5.28
C ALA A 467 -25.66 -6.94 -6.37
N GLU A 468 -26.02 -7.70 -7.40
CA GLU A 468 -26.51 -7.18 -8.67
C GLU A 468 -27.99 -7.53 -8.82
N GLY A 469 -28.39 -8.77 -8.57
CA GLY A 469 -29.76 -9.27 -8.76
C GLY A 469 -29.89 -10.18 -9.97
N SER A 470 -31.06 -10.78 -10.14
CA SER A 470 -31.36 -11.69 -11.25
C SER A 470 -31.60 -10.97 -12.58
N GLY A 471 -31.50 -11.68 -13.69
CA GLY A 471 -31.84 -11.23 -15.03
C GLY A 471 -30.71 -10.53 -15.78
N ALA A 472 -31.06 -9.96 -16.93
CA ALA A 472 -30.11 -9.32 -17.85
C ALA A 472 -29.59 -7.99 -17.30
N ARG A 473 -28.27 -7.77 -17.41
CA ARG A 473 -27.61 -6.51 -17.07
C ARG A 473 -26.29 -6.35 -17.81
N THR A 474 -25.81 -5.12 -17.88
CA THR A 474 -24.45 -4.82 -18.37
C THR A 474 -23.70 -4.04 -17.29
N ILE A 475 -22.51 -4.50 -16.93
CA ILE A 475 -21.62 -3.87 -15.94
C ILE A 475 -20.26 -3.73 -16.61
N ASN A 476 -19.72 -2.50 -16.63
CA ASN A 476 -18.41 -2.19 -17.21
C ASN A 476 -18.20 -2.75 -18.63
N GLY A 477 -19.27 -2.83 -19.44
CA GLY A 477 -19.21 -3.36 -20.80
C GLY A 477 -19.43 -4.87 -20.94
N VAL A 478 -19.48 -5.62 -19.84
CA VAL A 478 -19.74 -7.07 -19.84
C VAL A 478 -21.24 -7.32 -19.65
N SER A 479 -21.82 -8.16 -20.52
CA SER A 479 -23.22 -8.56 -20.45
C SER A 479 -23.41 -9.84 -19.64
N TYR A 480 -24.34 -9.78 -18.68
CA TYR A 480 -24.71 -10.86 -17.79
C TYR A 480 -26.19 -11.19 -17.92
N ASN A 481 -26.56 -12.43 -17.63
CA ASN A 481 -27.96 -12.83 -17.51
C ASN A 481 -28.10 -13.95 -16.46
N SER A 482 -28.32 -13.55 -15.21
CA SER A 482 -28.28 -14.46 -14.06
C SER A 482 -29.66 -15.07 -13.78
N PRO A 483 -29.82 -16.41 -13.90
CA PRO A 483 -31.06 -17.10 -13.61
C PRO A 483 -31.27 -17.33 -12.10
N THR A 484 -32.44 -17.81 -11.70
CA THR A 484 -32.70 -18.31 -10.33
C THR A 484 -33.27 -19.72 -10.38
N SER A 485 -32.86 -20.59 -9.46
CA SER A 485 -33.30 -21.99 -9.40
C SER A 485 -34.81 -22.17 -9.23
N ASN A 486 -35.44 -21.20 -8.59
CA ASN A 486 -36.85 -21.21 -8.20
C ASN A 486 -37.71 -20.26 -9.05
N GLY A 487 -37.16 -19.65 -10.10
CA GLY A 487 -37.86 -18.70 -10.97
C GLY A 487 -38.23 -17.37 -10.29
N SER A 488 -37.71 -17.09 -9.10
CA SER A 488 -37.92 -15.81 -8.41
C SER A 488 -37.10 -14.67 -9.01
N THR A 489 -37.53 -13.43 -8.76
CA THR A 489 -36.75 -12.23 -9.07
C THR A 489 -36.01 -11.77 -7.81
N VAL A 490 -34.69 -11.58 -7.92
CA VAL A 490 -33.85 -11.04 -6.86
C VAL A 490 -33.45 -9.61 -7.22
N THR A 491 -33.74 -8.66 -6.32
CA THR A 491 -33.23 -7.28 -6.42
C THR A 491 -31.92 -7.17 -5.64
N GLY A 492 -30.83 -6.79 -6.30
CA GLY A 492 -29.53 -6.62 -5.67
C GLY A 492 -29.48 -5.45 -4.69
N ILE A 493 -28.62 -5.57 -3.68
CA ILE A 493 -28.38 -4.52 -2.65
C ILE A 493 -27.15 -3.66 -2.94
N GLY A 494 -26.48 -3.91 -4.07
CA GLY A 494 -25.23 -3.29 -4.45
C GLY A 494 -24.01 -4.01 -3.88
N ARG A 495 -22.96 -4.08 -4.71
CA ARG A 495 -21.67 -4.73 -4.42
C ARG A 495 -21.06 -4.33 -3.09
N ALA A 496 -21.01 -3.04 -2.78
CA ALA A 496 -20.38 -2.55 -1.54
C ALA A 496 -21.01 -3.17 -0.27
N LYS A 497 -22.34 -3.31 -0.23
CA LYS A 497 -23.03 -3.95 0.90
C LYS A 497 -22.83 -5.47 0.89
N ALA A 498 -22.91 -6.10 -0.28
CA ALA A 498 -22.70 -7.54 -0.43
C ALA A 498 -21.30 -7.98 0.05
N VAL A 499 -20.26 -7.23 -0.33
CA VAL A 499 -18.86 -7.44 0.11
C VAL A 499 -18.74 -7.34 1.63
N GLN A 500 -19.35 -6.32 2.26
CA GLN A 500 -19.34 -6.17 3.73
C GLN A 500 -20.03 -7.34 4.44
N ILE A 501 -21.16 -7.82 3.91
CA ILE A 501 -21.89 -8.96 4.48
C ILE A 501 -21.04 -10.24 4.36
N TRP A 502 -20.47 -10.52 3.19
CA TRP A 502 -19.66 -11.72 2.97
C TRP A 502 -18.43 -11.73 3.88
N TYR A 503 -17.68 -10.63 3.93
CA TYR A 503 -16.48 -10.52 4.79
C TYR A 503 -16.85 -10.63 6.27
N LYS A 504 -17.94 -10.01 6.73
CA LYS A 504 -18.40 -10.14 8.12
C LYS A 504 -18.84 -11.57 8.44
N ALA A 505 -19.48 -12.27 7.50
CA ALA A 505 -19.84 -13.67 7.64
C ALA A 505 -18.60 -14.55 7.80
N LEU A 506 -17.63 -14.42 6.87
CA LEU A 506 -16.36 -15.14 6.88
C LEU A 506 -15.61 -14.95 8.20
N THR A 507 -15.43 -13.70 8.63
CA THR A 507 -14.52 -13.39 9.74
C THR A 507 -15.13 -13.53 11.12
N SER A 508 -16.45 -13.56 11.25
CA SER A 508 -17.13 -13.57 12.57
C SER A 508 -18.06 -14.77 12.81
N TYR A 509 -18.55 -15.42 11.75
CA TYR A 509 -19.63 -16.40 11.88
C TYR A 509 -19.34 -17.76 11.21
N MET A 510 -18.45 -17.82 10.23
CA MET A 510 -18.02 -19.07 9.61
C MET A 510 -16.92 -19.74 10.44
N THR A 511 -16.93 -21.07 10.43
CA THR A 511 -15.90 -21.96 10.99
C THR A 511 -15.37 -22.91 9.93
N SER A 512 -14.36 -23.72 10.27
CA SER A 512 -13.66 -24.58 9.31
C SER A 512 -14.54 -25.61 8.60
N THR A 513 -15.65 -26.02 9.22
CA THR A 513 -16.60 -27.01 8.68
C THR A 513 -17.89 -26.38 8.15
N THR A 514 -17.90 -25.07 7.91
CA THR A 514 -19.09 -24.39 7.35
C THR A 514 -19.45 -25.00 6.00
N ASN A 515 -20.70 -25.45 5.87
CA ASN A 515 -21.30 -25.89 4.62
C ASN A 515 -22.24 -24.80 4.07
N TYR A 516 -22.93 -25.03 2.96
CA TYR A 516 -23.77 -24.01 2.33
C TYR A 516 -24.93 -23.53 3.23
N ALA A 517 -25.57 -24.44 3.96
CA ALA A 517 -26.59 -24.08 4.94
C ALA A 517 -25.99 -23.19 6.06
N GLY A 518 -24.80 -23.53 6.55
CA GLY A 518 -24.05 -22.72 7.50
C GLY A 518 -23.65 -21.35 6.95
N ALA A 519 -23.23 -21.26 5.69
CA ALA A 519 -22.89 -20.00 5.03
C ALA A 519 -24.12 -19.09 4.90
N ARG A 520 -25.29 -19.66 4.62
CA ARG A 520 -26.56 -18.95 4.69
C ARG A 520 -26.84 -18.38 6.06
N THR A 521 -26.75 -19.18 7.12
CA THR A 521 -26.91 -18.69 8.49
C THR A 521 -25.90 -17.60 8.84
N ALA A 522 -24.63 -17.78 8.46
CA ALA A 522 -23.55 -16.82 8.74
C ALA A 522 -23.79 -15.46 8.05
N THR A 523 -24.20 -15.46 6.79
CA THR A 523 -24.49 -14.23 6.04
C THR A 523 -25.77 -13.53 6.50
N LEU A 524 -26.80 -14.27 6.94
CA LEU A 524 -27.98 -13.70 7.59
C LEU A 524 -27.61 -13.04 8.94
N ASN A 525 -26.79 -13.70 9.75
CA ASN A 525 -26.28 -13.13 11.00
C ASN A 525 -25.44 -11.88 10.74
N ALA A 526 -24.58 -11.90 9.72
CA ALA A 526 -23.80 -10.73 9.30
C ALA A 526 -24.69 -9.56 8.85
N ALA A 527 -25.69 -9.82 8.00
CA ALA A 527 -26.64 -8.79 7.55
C ALA A 527 -27.46 -8.24 8.73
N SER A 528 -27.89 -9.09 9.65
CA SER A 528 -28.58 -8.68 10.87
C SER A 528 -27.70 -7.78 11.76
N ALA A 529 -26.43 -8.14 11.93
CA ALA A 529 -25.48 -7.36 12.73
C ALA A 529 -25.13 -6.00 12.10
N LEU A 530 -25.07 -5.93 10.77
CA LEU A 530 -24.72 -4.69 10.05
C LEU A 530 -25.92 -3.77 9.82
N TYR A 531 -27.11 -4.32 9.57
CA TYR A 531 -28.27 -3.57 9.07
C TYR A 531 -29.58 -3.85 9.83
N GLY A 532 -29.61 -4.86 10.69
CA GLY A 532 -30.80 -5.30 11.44
C GLY A 532 -31.55 -6.46 10.75
N SER A 533 -32.20 -7.32 11.54
CA SER A 533 -32.89 -8.54 11.06
C SER A 533 -34.16 -8.28 10.22
N SER A 534 -34.72 -7.08 10.30
CA SER A 534 -35.88 -6.66 9.50
C SER A 534 -35.52 -5.87 8.23
N SER A 535 -34.22 -5.64 8.00
CA SER A 535 -33.68 -4.82 6.92
C SER A 535 -33.92 -5.40 5.52
N THR A 536 -33.77 -4.56 4.50
CA THR A 536 -33.79 -4.98 3.09
C THR A 536 -32.63 -5.93 2.81
N GLU A 537 -31.46 -5.67 3.39
CA GLU A 537 -30.24 -6.46 3.23
C GLU A 537 -30.40 -7.88 3.76
N TYR A 538 -30.97 -8.03 4.97
CA TYR A 538 -31.26 -9.35 5.54
C TYR A 538 -32.21 -10.16 4.63
N LYS A 539 -33.28 -9.52 4.14
CA LYS A 539 -34.25 -10.15 3.23
C LYS A 539 -33.63 -10.51 1.88
N ALA A 540 -32.74 -9.66 1.35
CA ALA A 540 -32.04 -9.91 0.10
C ALA A 540 -31.06 -11.09 0.21
N VAL A 541 -30.33 -11.21 1.33
CA VAL A 541 -29.50 -12.39 1.62
C VAL A 541 -30.35 -13.66 1.64
N ALA A 542 -31.49 -13.64 2.33
CA ALA A 542 -32.40 -14.78 2.36
C ALA A 542 -32.90 -15.16 0.95
N ALA A 543 -33.28 -14.16 0.15
CA ALA A 543 -33.78 -14.36 -1.21
C ALA A 543 -32.70 -14.88 -2.17
N ALA A 544 -31.48 -14.33 -2.13
CA ALA A 544 -30.37 -14.77 -2.98
C ALA A 544 -29.95 -16.21 -2.67
N TRP A 545 -29.92 -16.63 -1.40
CA TRP A 545 -29.64 -18.04 -1.07
C TRP A 545 -30.73 -18.99 -1.56
N ALA A 546 -32.00 -18.60 -1.40
CA ALA A 546 -33.11 -19.38 -1.92
C ALA A 546 -33.06 -19.49 -3.46
N ALA A 547 -32.63 -18.44 -4.14
CA ALA A 547 -32.45 -18.41 -5.59
C ALA A 547 -31.33 -19.34 -6.10
N VAL A 548 -30.41 -19.78 -5.23
CA VAL A 548 -29.42 -20.83 -5.55
C VAL A 548 -29.70 -22.15 -4.83
N ASN A 549 -30.95 -22.36 -4.42
CA ASN A 549 -31.44 -23.59 -3.79
C ASN A 549 -30.83 -23.91 -2.40
N VAL A 550 -30.48 -22.89 -1.62
CA VAL A 550 -30.05 -23.04 -0.22
C VAL A 550 -31.13 -22.45 0.70
N SER A 551 -31.83 -23.32 1.43
CA SER A 551 -33.01 -22.97 2.25
C SER A 551 -32.73 -22.68 3.71
#